data_AF-A0A0F6ND70-F1
#
_entry.id   AF-A0A0F6ND70-F1
#
_cell.length_a   1.000
_cell.length_b   1.000
_cell.length_c   1.000
_cell.angle_alpha   90.00
_cell.angle_beta   90.00
_cell.angle_gamma   90.00
#
_symmetry.space_group_name_H-M   'P 1'
#
loop_
_entity.id
_entity.type
_entity.pdbx_description
1 polymer ?
#
loop_
_entity_poly.entity_id
_entity_poly.type
_entity_poly.pdbx_seq_one_letter_code
_entity_poly.pdbx_strand_id
1 'polypeptide(L)'
;VLNFAFQAFQIGSNIWLTQWSNDKEVETNTAKRDMYLGVYGAFGFAQGFFSFALCLAPDFGSLKAVKALHLLLLRNVLRLPLCFFDTTPKDRILNRFSSDVAIVEDLMSIIGDCVWLVLEVLATIVVISISTPIFLAVIVPIGFIYYFAQRFYVATSRQLMRLESVS
;
A
#
# COMPACT_ATOMS: atom_id res chain seq x y z
N VAL A 1 5.35 -8.86 -5.25
CA VAL A 1 4.98 -9.61 -6.49
C VAL A 1 3.59 -9.23 -6.96
N LEU A 2 2.54 -9.40 -6.15
CA LEU A 2 1.16 -9.03 -6.53
C LEU A 2 1.04 -7.57 -6.98
N ASN A 3 1.66 -6.63 -6.25
CA ASN A 3 1.56 -5.19 -6.55
C ASN A 3 2.23 -4.85 -7.90
N PHE A 4 3.42 -5.40 -8.16
CA PHE A 4 4.06 -5.30 -9.48
C PHE A 4 3.22 -5.90 -10.61
N ALA A 5 2.55 -7.04 -10.37
CA ALA A 5 1.68 -7.65 -11.38
C ALA A 5 0.48 -6.74 -11.69
N PHE A 6 -0.22 -6.24 -10.67
CA PHE A 6 -1.32 -5.28 -10.85
C PHE A 6 -0.90 -4.04 -11.65
N GLN A 7 0.24 -3.44 -11.28
CA GLN A 7 0.78 -2.30 -11.99
C GLN A 7 1.14 -2.66 -13.43
N ALA A 8 1.77 -3.81 -13.69
CA ALA A 8 2.10 -4.24 -15.05
C ALA A 8 0.83 -4.39 -15.92
N PHE A 9 -0.25 -4.99 -15.40
CA PHE A 9 -1.52 -5.10 -16.12
C PHE A 9 -2.18 -3.74 -16.33
N GLN A 10 -2.14 -2.85 -15.34
CA GLN A 10 -2.65 -1.48 -15.48
C GLN A 10 -1.90 -0.72 -16.57
N ILE A 11 -0.56 -0.81 -16.59
CA ILE A 11 0.29 -0.14 -17.59
C ILE A 11 0.05 -0.73 -18.97
N GLY A 12 0.02 -2.06 -19.09
CA GLY A 12 -0.26 -2.75 -20.34
C GLY A 12 -1.63 -2.37 -20.91
N SER A 13 -2.65 -2.27 -20.06
CA SER A 13 -3.99 -1.81 -20.43
C SER A 13 -4.00 -0.39 -21.01
N ASN A 14 -3.27 0.54 -20.38
CA ASN A 14 -3.14 1.92 -20.87
C ASN A 14 -2.40 2.02 -22.21
N ILE A 15 -1.31 1.25 -22.39
CA ILE A 15 -0.57 1.19 -23.66
C ILE A 15 -1.46 0.59 -24.76
N TRP A 16 -2.21 -0.47 -24.44
CA TRP A 16 -3.14 -1.10 -25.38
C TRP A 16 -4.25 -0.14 -25.83
N LEU A 17 -4.84 0.62 -24.90
CA LEU A 17 -5.80 1.69 -25.23
C LEU A 17 -5.18 2.77 -26.12
N THR A 18 -3.93 3.15 -25.86
CA THR A 18 -3.23 4.15 -26.68
C THR A 18 -3.04 3.66 -28.11
N GLN A 19 -2.71 2.38 -28.29
CA GLN A 19 -2.61 1.77 -29.62
C GLN A 19 -3.98 1.68 -30.30
N TRP A 20 -5.01 1.20 -29.59
CA TRP A 20 -6.37 1.12 -30.09
C TRP A 20 -6.90 2.50 -30.53
N SER A 21 -6.67 3.54 -29.74
CA SER A 21 -7.13 4.90 -30.06
C SER A 21 -6.43 5.54 -31.28
N ASN A 22 -5.24 5.06 -31.65
CA ASN A 22 -4.47 5.61 -32.77
C ASN A 22 -4.66 4.83 -34.08
N ASP A 23 -5.31 3.66 -34.03
CA ASP A 23 -5.50 2.79 -35.20
C ASP A 23 -6.80 3.15 -35.95
N LYS A 24 -6.67 3.81 -37.10
CA LYS A 24 -7.80 4.25 -37.93
C LYS A 24 -8.53 3.09 -38.63
N GLU A 25 -7.91 1.91 -38.75
CA GLU A 25 -8.54 0.77 -39.44
C GLU A 25 -9.65 0.13 -38.61
N VAL A 26 -9.76 0.48 -37.33
CA VAL A 26 -10.77 -0.03 -36.41
C VAL A 26 -12.17 0.49 -36.73
N GLU A 27 -12.29 1.66 -37.37
CA GLU A 27 -13.58 2.21 -37.77
C GLU A 27 -14.23 1.41 -38.91
N THR A 28 -13.40 0.81 -39.79
CA THR A 28 -13.88 0.09 -40.98
C THR A 28 -13.92 -1.42 -40.77
N ASN A 29 -13.07 -1.96 -39.89
CA ASN A 29 -12.93 -3.41 -39.69
C ASN A 29 -13.45 -3.86 -38.31
N THR A 30 -14.67 -4.40 -38.31
CA THR A 30 -15.35 -4.94 -37.12
C THR A 30 -14.54 -6.00 -36.38
N ALA A 31 -13.82 -6.87 -37.11
CA ALA A 31 -13.04 -7.95 -36.49
C ALA A 31 -11.85 -7.42 -35.68
N LYS A 32 -11.18 -6.37 -36.17
CA LYS A 32 -10.09 -5.70 -35.42
C LYS A 32 -10.62 -5.02 -34.16
N ARG A 33 -11.78 -4.35 -34.25
CA ARG A 33 -12.43 -3.70 -33.11
C ARG A 33 -12.74 -4.72 -32.01
N ASP A 34 -13.35 -5.84 -32.37
CA ASP A 34 -13.74 -6.87 -31.41
C ASP A 34 -12.50 -7.53 -30.76
N MET A 35 -11.38 -7.66 -31.51
CA MET A 35 -10.09 -8.08 -30.95
C MET A 35 -9.55 -7.08 -29.91
N TYR A 36 -9.48 -5.78 -30.24
CA TYR A 36 -9.02 -4.75 -29.30
C TYR A 36 -9.88 -4.72 -28.03
N LEU A 37 -11.21 -4.83 -28.19
CA LEU A 37 -12.16 -4.87 -27.08
C LEU A 37 -11.95 -6.11 -26.19
N GLY A 38 -11.77 -7.28 -26.81
CA GLY A 38 -11.56 -8.54 -26.09
C GLY A 38 -10.27 -8.56 -25.28
N VAL A 39 -9.17 -8.09 -25.87
CA VAL A 39 -7.87 -8.00 -25.18
C VAL A 39 -7.93 -6.96 -24.05
N TYR A 40 -8.56 -5.81 -24.29
CA TYR A 40 -8.75 -4.80 -23.25
C TYR A 40 -9.61 -5.32 -22.08
N GLY A 41 -10.69 -6.05 -22.40
CA GLY A 41 -11.50 -6.75 -21.41
C GLY A 41 -10.69 -7.75 -20.58
N ALA A 42 -9.83 -8.56 -21.22
CA ALA A 42 -8.95 -9.50 -20.53
C ALA A 42 -7.96 -8.78 -19.59
N PHE A 43 -7.37 -7.65 -20.01
CA PHE A 43 -6.55 -6.81 -19.15
C PHE A 43 -7.34 -6.31 -17.93
N GLY A 44 -8.56 -5.82 -18.12
CA GLY A 44 -9.43 -5.37 -17.04
C GLY A 44 -9.81 -6.48 -16.05
N PHE A 45 -10.15 -7.67 -16.54
CA PHE A 45 -10.44 -8.83 -15.68
C PHE A 45 -9.20 -9.26 -14.87
N ALA A 46 -8.03 -9.35 -15.51
CA ALA A 46 -6.79 -9.67 -14.83
C ALA A 46 -6.48 -8.61 -13.75
N GLN A 47 -6.55 -7.33 -14.10
CA GLN A 47 -6.34 -6.22 -13.17
C GLN A 47 -7.31 -6.30 -11.98
N GLY A 48 -8.60 -6.54 -12.21
CA GLY A 48 -9.60 -6.68 -11.15
C GLY A 48 -9.29 -7.86 -10.22
N PHE A 49 -8.89 -9.00 -10.76
CA PHE A 49 -8.46 -10.15 -9.97
C PHE A 49 -7.24 -9.85 -9.09
N PHE A 50 -6.21 -9.21 -9.65
CA PHE A 50 -5.03 -8.81 -8.88
C PHE A 50 -5.36 -7.75 -7.83
N SER A 51 -6.25 -6.80 -8.15
CA SER A 51 -6.72 -5.80 -7.18
C SER A 51 -7.40 -6.46 -5.99
N PHE A 52 -8.27 -7.43 -6.24
CA PHE A 52 -8.95 -8.17 -5.17
C PHE A 52 -7.95 -8.97 -4.31
N ALA A 53 -7.01 -9.66 -4.95
CA ALA A 53 -5.96 -10.37 -4.24
C ALA A 53 -5.06 -9.44 -3.42
N LEU A 54 -4.85 -8.20 -3.89
CA LEU A 54 -4.04 -7.18 -3.23
C LEU A 54 -4.72 -6.56 -2.01
N CYS A 55 -6.04 -6.46 -1.99
CA CYS A 55 -6.75 -6.09 -0.78
C CYS A 55 -6.68 -7.22 0.25
N LEU A 56 -6.95 -8.46 -0.16
CA LEU A 56 -7.07 -9.57 0.79
C LEU A 56 -5.73 -10.04 1.39
N ALA A 57 -4.66 -10.09 0.60
CA ALA A 57 -3.41 -10.70 1.07
C ALA A 57 -2.76 -9.97 2.26
N PRO A 58 -2.66 -8.62 2.29
CA PRO A 58 -2.21 -7.86 3.45
C PRO A 58 -3.12 -8.05 4.66
N ASP A 59 -4.44 -8.06 4.48
CA ASP A 59 -5.41 -8.25 5.57
C ASP A 59 -5.21 -9.61 6.26
N PHE A 60 -5.13 -10.69 5.48
CA PHE A 60 -4.84 -12.01 6.04
C PHE A 60 -3.47 -12.09 6.69
N GLY A 61 -2.46 -11.40 6.12
CA GLY A 61 -1.13 -11.27 6.70
C GLY A 61 -1.15 -10.58 8.06
N SER A 62 -1.86 -9.46 8.17
CA SER A 62 -2.02 -8.68 9.39
C SER A 62 -2.73 -9.50 10.47
N LEU A 63 -3.85 -10.14 10.13
CA LEU A 63 -4.59 -11.01 11.05
C LEU A 63 -3.72 -12.15 11.60
N LYS A 64 -2.89 -12.77 10.76
CA LYS A 64 -1.97 -13.83 11.18
C LYS A 64 -0.87 -13.28 12.10
N ALA A 65 -0.34 -12.10 11.79
CA ALA A 65 0.68 -11.44 12.59
C ALA A 65 0.15 -11.02 13.97
N VAL A 66 -1.04 -10.41 14.04
CA VAL A 66 -1.69 -10.02 15.30
C VAL A 66 -1.96 -11.24 16.18
N LYS A 67 -2.49 -12.33 15.61
CA LYS A 67 -2.71 -13.58 16.35
C LYS A 67 -1.40 -14.16 16.91
N ALA A 68 -0.34 -14.16 16.10
CA ALA A 68 0.97 -14.65 16.55
C ALA A 68 1.55 -13.79 17.68
N LEU A 69 1.42 -12.46 17.57
CA LEU A 69 1.88 -11.51 18.58
C LEU A 69 1.09 -11.65 19.89
N HIS A 70 -0.23 -11.78 19.81
CA HIS A 70 -1.08 -11.99 20.98
C HIS A 70 -0.75 -13.29 21.70
N LEU A 71 -0.55 -14.40 20.97
CA LEU A 71 -0.14 -15.68 21.55
C LEU A 71 1.26 -15.63 22.17
N LEU A 72 2.19 -14.92 21.54
CA LEU A 72 3.54 -14.72 22.08
C LEU A 72 3.51 -13.91 23.37
N LEU A 73 2.71 -12.83 23.41
CA LEU A 73 2.50 -12.01 24.59
C LEU A 73 1.89 -12.85 25.73
N LEU A 74 0.83 -13.61 25.44
CA LEU A 74 0.16 -14.49 26.40
C LEU A 74 1.11 -15.53 26.98
N ARG A 75 1.86 -16.23 26.12
CA ARG A 75 2.83 -17.24 26.54
C ARG A 75 3.92 -16.66 27.43
N ASN A 76 4.37 -15.44 27.14
CA ASN A 76 5.40 -14.78 27.95
C ASN A 76 4.84 -14.33 29.30
N VAL A 77 3.63 -13.76 29.34
CA VAL A 77 2.99 -13.31 30.58
C VAL A 77 2.73 -14.48 31.53
N LEU A 78 2.26 -15.62 31.03
CA LEU A 78 2.02 -16.82 31.84
C LEU A 78 3.28 -17.43 32.47
N ARG A 79 4.48 -17.04 32.00
CA ARG A 79 5.77 -17.52 32.53
C ARG A 79 6.42 -16.54 33.51
N LEU A 80 5.79 -15.39 33.76
CA LEU A 80 6.33 -14.40 34.69
C LEU A 80 6.18 -14.87 36.15
N PRO A 81 7.13 -14.51 37.04
CA PRO A 81 7.03 -14.85 38.45
C PRO A 81 5.84 -14.13 39.11
N LEU A 82 5.26 -14.72 40.15
CA LEU A 82 4.12 -14.15 40.89
C LEU A 82 4.38 -12.71 41.38
N CYS A 83 5.62 -12.41 41.81
CA CYS A 83 6.01 -11.07 42.24
C CYS A 83 5.73 -9.98 41.20
N PHE A 84 5.79 -10.31 39.90
CA PHE A 84 5.47 -9.35 38.84
C PHE A 84 3.99 -8.94 38.86
N PHE A 85 3.09 -9.89 39.16
CA PHE A 85 1.65 -9.66 39.24
C PHE A 85 1.25 -8.91 40.51
N ASP A 86 2.05 -9.01 41.58
CA ASP A 86 1.84 -8.23 42.81
C ASP A 86 2.30 -6.77 42.66
N THR A 87 3.37 -6.52 41.90
CA THR A 87 3.90 -5.16 41.68
C THR A 87 3.21 -4.41 40.54
N THR A 88 2.66 -5.13 39.56
CA THR A 88 2.09 -4.52 38.35
C THR A 88 0.56 -4.54 38.44
N PRO A 89 -0.12 -3.39 38.37
CA PRO A 89 -1.58 -3.37 38.40
C PRO A 89 -2.13 -4.16 37.21
N LYS A 90 -3.11 -5.03 37.49
CA LYS A 90 -3.82 -5.84 36.48
C LYS A 90 -4.33 -5.01 35.29
N ASP A 91 -4.72 -3.76 35.54
CA ASP A 91 -5.21 -2.85 34.51
C ASP A 91 -4.15 -2.51 33.46
N ARG A 92 -2.88 -2.41 33.85
CA ARG A 92 -1.76 -2.17 32.92
C ARG A 92 -1.50 -3.38 32.02
N ILE A 93 -1.67 -4.58 32.57
CA ILE A 93 -1.56 -5.82 31.80
C ILE A 93 -2.71 -5.90 30.78
N LEU A 94 -3.94 -5.60 31.20
CA LEU A 94 -5.11 -5.57 30.33
C LEU A 94 -5.00 -4.50 29.22
N ASN A 95 -4.53 -3.29 29.54
CA ASN A 95 -4.30 -2.25 28.54
C ASN A 95 -3.30 -2.69 27.46
N ARG A 96 -2.29 -3.47 27.84
CA ARG A 96 -1.28 -4.00 26.91
C ARG A 96 -1.82 -5.10 25.99
N PHE A 97 -2.78 -5.91 26.46
CA PHE A 97 -3.44 -6.92 25.62
C PHE A 97 -4.52 -6.34 24.71
N SER A 98 -5.12 -5.21 25.10
CA SER A 98 -6.19 -4.54 24.37
C SER A 98 -5.63 -3.43 23.49
N SER A 99 -5.32 -2.28 24.08
CA SER A 99 -4.96 -1.05 23.38
C SER A 99 -3.64 -1.17 22.62
N ASP A 100 -2.58 -1.73 23.24
CA ASP A 100 -1.27 -1.80 22.56
C ASP A 100 -1.31 -2.78 21.37
N VAL A 101 -2.04 -3.89 21.49
CA VAL A 101 -2.20 -4.84 20.38
C VAL A 101 -3.02 -4.23 19.24
N ALA A 102 -4.07 -3.47 19.55
CA ALA A 102 -4.87 -2.75 18.55
C ALA A 102 -4.05 -1.71 17.80
N ILE A 103 -3.15 -0.98 18.48
CA ILE A 103 -2.23 -0.04 17.83
C ILE A 103 -1.28 -0.76 16.86
N VAL A 104 -0.79 -1.95 17.23
CA VAL A 104 0.09 -2.73 16.35
C VAL A 104 -0.65 -3.25 15.12
N GLU A 105 -1.93 -3.62 15.26
CA GLU A 105 -2.79 -4.01 14.14
C GLU A 105 -2.96 -2.85 13.14
N ASP A 106 -3.29 -1.67 13.64
CA ASP A 106 -3.43 -0.45 12.82
C ASP A 106 -2.11 -0.08 12.12
N LEU A 107 -0.99 -0.15 12.85
CA LEU A 107 0.33 0.13 12.29
C LEU A 107 0.70 -0.84 11.15
N MET A 108 0.33 -2.12 11.26
CA MET A 108 0.57 -3.10 10.21
C MET A 108 -0.18 -2.74 8.92
N SER A 109 -1.43 -2.27 9.05
CA SER A 109 -2.22 -1.77 7.91
C SER A 109 -1.54 -0.56 7.26
N ILE A 110 -1.16 0.43 8.08
CA ILE A 110 -0.52 1.67 7.61
C ILE A 110 0.80 1.38 6.87
N ILE A 111 1.60 0.42 7.35
CA ILE A 111 2.83 0.01 6.66
C ILE A 111 2.51 -0.62 5.30
N GLY A 112 1.46 -1.45 5.23
CA GLY A 112 0.98 -2.02 3.96
C GLY A 112 0.60 -0.95 2.95
N ASP A 113 -0.21 0.03 3.36
CA ASP A 113 -0.64 1.15 2.52
C ASP A 113 0.54 2.04 2.10
N CYS A 114 1.50 2.28 3.00
CA CYS A 114 2.72 3.02 2.67
C CYS A 114 3.54 2.34 1.57
N VAL A 115 3.74 1.01 1.66
CA VAL A 115 4.43 0.24 0.62
C VAL A 115 3.67 0.29 -0.70
N TRP A 116 2.33 0.17 -0.64
CA TRP A 116 1.48 0.29 -1.83
C TRP A 116 1.70 1.63 -2.54
N LEU A 117 1.55 2.74 -1.80
CA LEU A 117 1.66 4.10 -2.33
C LEU A 117 3.04 4.38 -2.93
N VAL A 118 4.11 3.95 -2.27
CA VAL A 118 5.48 4.14 -2.79
C VAL A 118 5.65 3.41 -4.12
N LEU A 119 5.19 2.16 -4.21
CA LEU A 119 5.28 1.40 -5.46
C LEU A 119 4.42 2.03 -6.57
N GLU A 120 3.22 2.52 -6.24
CA GLU A 120 2.31 3.16 -7.20
C GLU A 120 2.91 4.45 -7.78
N VAL A 121 3.49 5.29 -6.93
CA VAL A 121 4.20 6.50 -7.36
C VAL A 121 5.38 6.16 -8.26
N LEU A 122 6.15 5.12 -7.94
CA LEU A 122 7.27 4.68 -8.79
C LEU A 122 6.78 4.21 -10.17
N ALA A 123 5.71 3.40 -10.20
CA ALA A 123 5.15 2.90 -11.46
C ALA A 123 4.61 4.03 -12.34
N THR A 124 3.86 4.98 -11.77
CA THR A 124 3.34 6.12 -12.52
C THR A 124 4.45 6.98 -13.11
N ILE A 125 5.53 7.22 -12.36
CA ILE A 125 6.73 7.93 -12.88
C ILE A 125 7.33 7.19 -14.07
N VAL A 126 7.48 5.87 -14.01
CA VAL A 126 8.04 5.06 -15.11
C VAL A 126 7.17 5.17 -16.37
N VAL A 127 5.85 5.05 -16.22
CA VAL A 127 4.89 5.11 -17.35
C VAL A 127 4.95 6.46 -18.05
N ILE A 128 4.87 7.54 -17.28
CA ILE A 128 4.91 8.90 -17.84
C ILE A 128 6.25 9.14 -18.52
N SER A 129 7.35 8.63 -17.96
CA SER A 129 8.70 8.77 -18.53
C SER A 129 8.87 8.04 -19.87
N ILE A 130 8.21 6.89 -20.06
CA ILE A 130 8.22 6.17 -21.34
C ILE A 130 7.47 6.98 -22.42
N SER A 131 6.34 7.57 -22.06
CA SER A 131 5.53 8.39 -23.00
C SER A 131 6.22 9.72 -23.33
N THR A 132 6.75 10.39 -22.31
CA THR A 132 7.34 11.74 -22.42
C THR A 132 8.67 11.81 -21.67
N PRO A 133 9.81 11.50 -22.31
CA PRO A 133 11.12 11.46 -21.63
C PRO A 133 11.54 12.79 -20.98
N ILE A 134 11.09 13.94 -21.53
CA ILE A 134 11.39 15.27 -20.98
C ILE A 134 10.81 15.46 -19.56
N PHE A 135 9.78 14.71 -19.19
CA PHE A 135 9.16 14.74 -17.87
C PHE A 135 10.16 14.44 -16.75
N LEU A 136 11.17 13.62 -17.04
CA LEU A 136 12.18 13.21 -16.08
C LEU A 136 13.06 14.40 -15.62
N ALA A 137 13.25 15.41 -16.48
CA ALA A 137 13.94 16.64 -16.09
C ALA A 137 13.09 17.50 -15.12
N VAL A 138 11.76 17.43 -15.23
CA VAL A 138 10.81 18.20 -14.40
C VAL A 138 10.54 17.54 -13.06
N ILE A 139 10.52 16.20 -13.00
CA ILE A 139 10.25 15.48 -11.75
C ILE A 139 11.39 15.59 -10.73
N VAL A 140 12.64 15.77 -11.18
CA VAL A 140 13.80 15.93 -10.29
C VAL A 140 13.69 17.16 -9.37
N PRO A 141 13.48 18.40 -9.88
CA PRO A 141 13.32 19.55 -9.00
C PRO A 141 12.07 19.46 -8.11
N ILE A 142 10.97 18.86 -8.61
CA ILE A 142 9.76 18.63 -7.81
C ILE A 142 10.05 17.66 -6.66
N GLY A 143 10.73 16.55 -6.92
CA GLY A 143 11.13 15.56 -5.92
C GLY A 143 12.05 16.14 -4.86
N PHE A 144 12.96 17.05 -5.26
CA PHE A 144 13.80 17.78 -4.33
C PHE A 144 12.95 18.65 -3.39
N ILE A 145 12.04 19.48 -3.91
CA ILE A 145 11.13 20.29 -3.09
C ILE A 145 10.29 19.42 -2.15
N TYR A 146 9.74 18.31 -2.68
CA TYR A 146 8.94 17.37 -1.91
C TYR A 146 9.73 16.77 -0.75
N TYR A 147 11.01 16.42 -0.95
CA TYR A 147 11.87 15.91 0.12
C TYR A 147 12.03 16.91 1.28
N PHE A 148 12.24 18.20 1.00
CA PHE A 148 12.30 19.22 2.06
C PHE A 148 10.96 19.40 2.77
N ALA A 149 9.87 19.45 2.00
CA ALA A 149 8.52 19.56 2.56
C ALA A 149 8.21 18.36 3.47
N GLN A 150 8.51 17.14 3.02
CA GLN A 150 8.33 15.91 3.78
C GLN A 150 9.15 15.94 5.08
N ARG A 151 10.43 16.34 5.02
CA ARG A 151 11.28 16.42 6.21
C ARG A 151 10.74 17.40 7.25
N PHE A 152 10.27 18.57 6.81
CA PHE A 152 9.67 19.57 7.69
C PHE A 152 8.35 19.06 8.27
N TYR A 153 7.47 18.52 7.43
CA TYR A 153 6.17 17.97 7.83
C TYR A 153 6.33 16.87 8.89
N VAL A 154 7.22 15.89 8.68
CA VAL A 154 7.43 14.79 9.62
C VAL A 154 7.98 15.26 10.97
N ALA A 155 8.84 16.28 10.97
CA ALA A 155 9.35 16.86 12.22
C ALA A 155 8.24 17.54 13.01
N THR A 156 7.43 18.39 12.36
CA THR A 156 6.33 19.13 12.97
C THR A 156 5.20 18.21 13.43
N SER A 157 4.77 17.28 12.57
CA SER A 157 3.71 16.30 12.88
C SER A 157 4.07 15.46 14.10
N ARG A 158 5.31 14.98 14.21
CA ARG A 158 5.76 14.22 15.38
C ARG A 158 5.71 15.04 16.68
N GLN A 159 6.02 16.34 16.61
CA GLN A 159 5.90 17.21 17.79
C GLN A 159 4.44 17.45 18.18
N LEU A 160 3.56 17.61 17.18
CA LEU A 160 2.13 17.80 17.41
C LEU A 160 1.48 16.57 18.06
N MET A 161 1.76 15.36 17.56
CA MET A 161 1.25 14.12 18.16
C MET A 161 1.74 13.93 19.61
N ARG A 162 2.95 14.39 19.94
CA ARG A 162 3.44 14.36 21.33
C ARG A 162 2.66 15.30 22.24
N LEU A 163 2.33 16.50 21.77
CA LEU A 163 1.52 17.46 22.52
C LEU A 163 0.10 16.94 22.75
N GLU A 164 -0.49 16.32 21.73
CA GLU A 164 -1.80 15.68 21.84
C GLU A 164 -1.80 14.53 22.85
N SER A 165 -0.73 13.74 22.93
CA SER A 165 -0.65 12.63 23.90
C SER A 165 -0.50 13.06 25.37
N VAL A 166 -0.17 14.34 25.63
CA VAL A 166 0.08 14.89 26.98
C VAL A 166 -1.07 15.81 27.43
N SER A 167 -1.93 16.24 26.51
CA SER A 167 -3.10 17.10 26.79
C SER A 167 -4.35 16.26 27.02
#